data_AF-A0A3B0XXA7-F1
#
_entry.id   AF-A0A3B0XXA7-F1
#
_cell.length_a   1.000
_cell.length_b   1.000
_cell.length_c   1.000
_cell.angle_alpha   90.00
_cell.angle_beta   90.00
_cell.angle_gamma   90.00
#
_symmetry.space_group_name_H-M   'P 1'
#
loop_
_entity.id
_entity.type
_entity.pdbx_description
1 polymer ?
#
loop_
_entity_poly.entity_id
_entity_poly.type
_entity_poly.pdbx_seq_one_letter_code
_entity_poly.pdbx_strand_id
1 'polypeptide(L)'
;MSDYKNLPIERENIDNFIDTFVHENNLKLRSSVSRDEGKIKRVTIGRIGIDDCIVDLHLINTGTTTVNWKVGQNQQLGKTLADFLLNTTNLERLRSVNFSLKGITEDNILPIIDEMSQCLDDNQNNEFIIEKKSNEIQQTFKIKSSQHDDLISITHYKKNNKLLIQGKTLFTYRRVIYLFSELLDLKGLQSVLSCTEEDTASIVRKEVAEDYLKEKLPNSYEQLPLSIQIFMCAGCCVKLASPTL
;
A
#
# COMPACT_ATOMS: atom_id res chain seq x y z
N MET A 1 14.46 12.03 -18.40
CA MET A 1 15.65 11.36 -17.79
C MET A 1 15.40 11.03 -16.32
N SER A 2 14.13 10.87 -15.93
CA SER A 2 13.61 10.93 -14.55
C SER A 2 12.73 9.73 -14.18
N ASP A 3 12.42 8.86 -15.12
CA ASP A 3 11.15 8.11 -15.08
C ASP A 3 11.22 6.80 -14.27
N TYR A 4 12.41 6.44 -13.78
CA TYR A 4 12.62 5.20 -13.00
C TYR A 4 13.22 5.46 -11.61
N LYS A 5 13.20 6.70 -11.12
CA LYS A 5 13.70 7.07 -9.80
C LYS A 5 12.56 7.22 -8.80
N ASN A 6 12.80 6.77 -7.57
CA ASN A 6 11.87 6.94 -6.44
C ASN A 6 10.44 6.48 -6.75
N LEU A 7 10.29 5.35 -7.45
CA LEU A 7 8.99 4.78 -7.78
C LEU A 7 8.31 4.17 -6.54
N PRO A 8 6.98 4.26 -6.41
CA PRO A 8 6.23 3.66 -5.30
C PRO A 8 5.94 2.19 -5.58
N ILE A 9 6.97 1.41 -5.95
CA ILE A 9 6.84 -0.03 -6.18
C ILE A 9 6.49 -0.70 -4.86
N GLU A 10 5.44 -1.54 -4.86
CA GLU A 10 5.09 -2.42 -3.75
C GLU A 10 6.21 -3.45 -3.56
N ARG A 11 7.08 -3.20 -2.58
CA ARG A 11 8.30 -4.00 -2.37
C ARG A 11 8.00 -5.44 -2.02
N GLU A 12 6.89 -5.69 -1.33
CA GLU A 12 6.39 -7.01 -1.01
C GLU A 12 6.00 -7.82 -2.25
N ASN A 13 5.73 -7.15 -3.37
CA ASN A 13 5.28 -7.77 -4.62
C ASN A 13 6.36 -7.79 -5.72
N ILE A 14 7.58 -7.30 -5.44
CA ILE A 14 8.65 -7.22 -6.45
C ILE A 14 8.96 -8.58 -7.06
N ASP A 15 9.04 -9.65 -6.26
CA ASP A 15 9.34 -10.98 -6.78
C ASP A 15 8.20 -11.50 -7.67
N ASN A 16 6.95 -11.31 -7.25
CA ASN A 16 5.78 -11.67 -8.05
C ASN A 16 5.74 -10.92 -9.39
N PHE A 17 6.10 -9.63 -9.39
CA PHE A 17 6.20 -8.84 -10.62
C PHE A 17 7.30 -9.36 -11.54
N ILE A 18 8.47 -9.69 -11.00
CA ILE A 18 9.58 -10.26 -11.78
C ILE A 18 9.18 -11.61 -12.38
N ASP A 19 8.58 -12.50 -11.58
CA ASP A 19 8.17 -13.83 -12.03
C ASP A 19 7.09 -13.75 -13.11
N THR A 20 6.12 -12.83 -12.96
CA THR A 20 5.10 -12.55 -13.97
C THR A 20 5.76 -12.09 -15.28
N PHE A 21 6.66 -11.11 -15.22
CA PHE A 21 7.38 -10.62 -16.38
C PHE A 21 8.19 -11.72 -17.07
N VAL A 22 8.90 -12.54 -16.30
CA VAL A 22 9.70 -13.66 -16.80
C VAL A 22 8.83 -14.67 -17.53
N HIS A 23 7.68 -15.03 -16.95
CA HIS A 23 6.73 -15.96 -17.55
C HIS A 23 6.12 -15.42 -18.85
N GLU A 24 5.58 -14.20 -18.84
CA GLU A 24 4.92 -13.58 -20.00
C GLU A 24 5.86 -13.39 -21.20
N ASN A 25 7.17 -13.23 -20.95
CA ASN A 25 8.16 -13.00 -21.98
C ASN A 25 8.95 -14.26 -22.38
N ASN A 26 8.58 -15.45 -21.87
CA ASN A 26 9.29 -16.71 -22.09
C ASN A 26 10.80 -16.61 -21.77
N LEU A 27 11.10 -16.03 -20.61
CA LEU A 27 12.45 -15.86 -20.09
C LEU A 27 12.71 -16.86 -18.94
N LYS A 28 13.92 -16.83 -18.39
CA LYS A 28 14.27 -17.51 -17.15
C LYS A 28 14.92 -16.54 -16.19
N LEU A 29 14.50 -16.61 -14.92
CA LEU A 29 15.24 -15.99 -13.83
C LEU A 29 16.55 -16.77 -13.62
N ARG A 30 17.69 -16.08 -13.80
CA ARG A 30 19.02 -16.66 -13.62
C ARG A 30 19.49 -16.49 -12.18
N SER A 31 19.26 -15.31 -11.61
CA SER A 31 19.57 -15.01 -10.22
C SER A 31 18.77 -13.81 -9.72
N SER A 32 18.48 -13.81 -8.43
CA SER A 32 17.94 -12.68 -7.67
C SER A 32 18.76 -12.60 -6.38
N VAL A 33 19.60 -11.58 -6.26
CA VAL A 33 20.55 -11.45 -5.15
C VAL A 33 20.47 -10.10 -4.48
N SER A 34 20.60 -10.10 -3.17
CA SER A 34 20.70 -8.90 -2.35
C SER A 34 22.16 -8.43 -2.25
N ARG A 35 22.38 -7.12 -2.32
CA ARG A 35 23.68 -6.43 -2.23
C ARG A 35 23.55 -5.21 -1.33
N ASP A 36 24.70 -4.69 -0.88
CA ASP A 36 24.77 -3.49 -0.04
C ASP A 36 23.85 -3.59 1.18
N GLU A 37 24.03 -4.67 1.97
CA GLU A 37 23.26 -4.93 3.20
C GLU A 37 21.73 -4.96 3.00
N GLY A 38 21.24 -5.35 1.82
CA GLY A 38 19.80 -5.35 1.55
C GLY A 38 19.33 -4.19 0.67
N LYS A 39 20.14 -3.15 0.48
CA LYS A 39 19.70 -1.92 -0.19
C LYS A 39 19.57 -2.05 -1.71
N ILE A 40 20.21 -3.05 -2.31
CA ILE A 40 20.15 -3.28 -3.74
C ILE A 40 19.74 -4.72 -4.02
N LYS A 41 18.60 -4.91 -4.70
CA LYS A 41 18.21 -6.20 -5.24
C LYS A 41 18.60 -6.26 -6.71
N ARG A 42 19.54 -7.14 -7.05
CA ARG A 42 19.98 -7.39 -8.41
C ARG A 42 19.25 -8.58 -9.00
N VAL A 43 18.62 -8.35 -10.14
CA VAL A 43 17.87 -9.36 -10.88
C VAL A 43 18.61 -9.63 -12.19
N THR A 44 18.83 -10.90 -12.49
CA THR A 44 19.44 -11.35 -13.76
C THR A 44 18.47 -12.27 -14.47
N ILE A 45 18.08 -11.91 -15.70
CA ILE A 45 17.12 -12.67 -16.51
C ILE A 45 17.66 -12.89 -17.92
N GLY A 46 17.28 -14.00 -18.54
CA GLY A 46 17.63 -14.25 -19.93
C GLY A 46 17.06 -15.57 -20.43
N ARG A 47 17.43 -15.95 -21.65
CA ARG A 47 17.07 -17.24 -22.26
C ARG A 47 18.15 -17.67 -23.23
N ILE A 48 18.06 -18.90 -23.72
CA ILE A 48 18.98 -19.39 -24.74
C ILE A 48 18.88 -18.49 -25.99
N GLY A 49 20.04 -18.08 -26.53
CA GLY A 49 20.13 -17.29 -27.75
C GLY A 49 20.08 -15.77 -27.56
N ILE A 50 20.04 -15.26 -26.33
CA ILE A 50 20.24 -13.84 -26.02
C ILE A 50 21.20 -13.66 -24.85
N ASP A 51 21.88 -12.52 -24.80
CA ASP A 51 22.67 -12.15 -23.63
C ASP A 51 21.75 -11.89 -22.43
N ASP A 52 22.22 -12.24 -21.24
CA ASP A 52 21.50 -11.98 -20.00
C ASP A 52 21.39 -10.46 -19.75
N CYS A 53 20.22 -10.08 -19.24
CA CYS A 53 19.90 -8.74 -18.77
C CYS A 53 20.16 -8.67 -17.26
N ILE A 54 20.66 -7.53 -16.79
CA ILE A 54 20.82 -7.23 -15.37
C ILE A 54 20.00 -5.97 -15.07
N VAL A 55 19.24 -5.99 -13.97
CA VAL A 55 18.55 -4.81 -13.44
C VAL A 55 18.82 -4.71 -11.95
N ASP A 56 19.24 -3.53 -11.50
CA ASP A 56 19.43 -3.22 -10.09
C ASP A 56 18.23 -2.41 -9.57
N LEU A 57 17.59 -2.92 -8.52
CA LEU A 57 16.52 -2.26 -7.79
C LEU A 57 17.11 -1.67 -6.50
N HIS A 58 17.29 -0.35 -6.47
CA HIS A 58 17.79 0.36 -5.31
C HIS A 58 16.62 0.69 -4.36
N LEU A 59 16.60 0.04 -3.20
CA LEU A 59 15.61 0.21 -2.14
C LEU A 59 15.98 1.43 -1.29
N ILE A 60 15.33 2.57 -1.54
CA ILE A 60 15.60 3.84 -0.85
C ILE A 60 15.00 3.82 0.56
N ASN A 61 15.66 4.47 1.53
CA ASN A 61 15.24 4.59 2.93
C ASN A 61 13.96 5.43 3.17
N THR A 62 13.12 5.63 2.15
CA THR A 62 11.83 6.32 2.23
C THR A 62 10.68 5.46 1.68
N GLY A 63 10.89 4.15 1.53
CA GLY A 63 9.95 3.21 0.94
C GLY A 63 9.98 3.09 -0.58
N THR A 64 10.51 4.07 -1.30
CA THR A 64 10.50 4.09 -2.78
C THR A 64 11.65 3.31 -3.40
N THR A 65 11.54 2.92 -4.67
CA THR A 65 12.54 2.11 -5.36
C THR A 65 13.04 2.82 -6.62
N THR A 66 14.36 2.81 -6.86
CA THR A 66 14.94 3.30 -8.12
C THR A 66 15.38 2.11 -8.97
N VAL A 67 14.91 2.04 -10.21
CA VAL A 67 15.24 0.96 -11.14
C VAL A 67 16.38 1.40 -12.06
N ASN A 68 17.53 0.72 -11.94
CA ASN A 68 18.69 0.93 -12.78
C ASN A 68 18.84 -0.24 -13.77
N TRP A 69 18.42 -0.01 -15.01
CA TRP A 69 18.43 -1.00 -16.09
C TRP A 69 19.57 -0.81 -17.09
N LYS A 70 20.31 0.31 -17.01
CA LYS A 70 21.44 0.62 -17.91
C LYS A 70 22.71 -0.08 -17.45
N VAL A 71 22.60 -1.36 -17.13
CA VAL A 71 23.68 -2.19 -16.62
C VAL A 71 23.71 -3.51 -17.39
N GLY A 72 24.89 -4.12 -17.52
CA GLY A 72 25.07 -5.35 -18.30
C GLY A 72 25.02 -5.14 -19.82
N GLN A 73 24.95 -6.26 -20.55
CA GLN A 73 25.05 -6.28 -22.02
C GLN A 73 23.67 -6.09 -22.69
N ASN A 74 22.63 -6.75 -22.18
CA ASN A 74 21.28 -6.66 -22.75
C ASN A 74 20.41 -5.56 -22.11
N GLN A 75 20.75 -4.31 -22.40
CA GLN A 75 20.05 -3.15 -21.84
C GLN A 75 18.63 -2.96 -22.39
N GLN A 76 18.34 -3.48 -23.58
CA GLN A 76 17.01 -3.38 -24.17
C GLN A 76 16.00 -4.20 -23.36
N LEU A 77 16.33 -5.45 -23.03
CA LEU A 77 15.50 -6.28 -22.16
C LEU A 77 15.40 -5.69 -20.74
N GLY A 78 16.51 -5.14 -20.22
CA GLY A 78 16.50 -4.44 -18.93
C GLY A 78 15.53 -3.26 -18.91
N LYS A 79 15.50 -2.48 -20.00
CA LYS A 79 14.54 -1.38 -20.14
C LYS A 79 13.10 -1.88 -20.16
N THR A 80 12.81 -2.96 -20.88
CA THR A 80 11.45 -3.53 -20.92
C THR A 80 10.98 -4.00 -19.54
N LEU A 81 11.86 -4.60 -18.73
CA LEU A 81 11.53 -4.90 -17.32
C LEU A 81 11.29 -3.62 -16.50
N ALA A 82 12.11 -2.58 -16.70
CA ALA A 82 11.92 -1.32 -16.00
C ALA A 82 10.60 -0.63 -16.37
N ASP A 83 10.21 -0.66 -17.65
CA ASP A 83 8.92 -0.16 -18.14
C ASP A 83 7.75 -0.96 -17.56
N PHE A 84 7.88 -2.29 -17.49
CA PHE A 84 6.90 -3.15 -16.84
C PHE A 84 6.71 -2.77 -15.36
N LEU A 85 7.81 -2.67 -14.59
CA LEU A 85 7.76 -2.28 -13.18
C LEU A 85 7.20 -0.88 -12.97
N LEU A 86 7.45 0.06 -13.89
CA LEU A 86 6.86 1.38 -13.85
C LEU A 86 5.33 1.31 -14.04
N ASN A 87 4.88 0.50 -14.99
CA ASN A 87 3.45 0.35 -15.31
C ASN A 87 2.67 -0.43 -14.23
N THR A 88 3.33 -1.24 -13.40
CA THR A 88 2.70 -1.83 -12.21
C THR A 88 2.58 -0.86 -11.04
N THR A 89 3.22 0.32 -11.12
CA THR A 89 3.10 1.34 -10.08
C THR A 89 1.94 2.28 -10.33
N ASN A 90 1.22 2.63 -9.26
CA ASN A 90 0.34 3.79 -9.27
C ASN A 90 1.12 5.01 -8.77
N LEU A 91 1.54 5.90 -9.68
CA LEU A 91 2.33 7.08 -9.35
C LEU A 91 1.61 8.09 -8.45
N GLU A 92 0.27 8.08 -8.41
CA GLU A 92 -0.51 8.91 -7.48
C GLU A 92 -0.17 8.55 -6.02
N ARG A 93 0.31 7.33 -5.76
CA ARG A 93 0.76 6.89 -4.42
C ARG A 93 2.05 7.55 -3.93
N LEU A 94 2.76 8.29 -4.79
CA LEU A 94 3.86 9.16 -4.35
C LEU A 94 3.37 10.41 -3.64
N ARG A 95 2.10 10.79 -3.81
CA ARG A 95 1.55 11.95 -3.13
C ARG A 95 1.58 11.68 -1.63
N SER A 96 2.19 12.63 -0.92
CA SER A 96 2.11 12.61 0.54
C SER A 96 0.65 12.82 0.95
N VAL A 97 0.15 11.95 1.80
CA VAL A 97 -1.14 12.13 2.46
C VAL A 97 -0.99 13.07 3.63
N ASN A 98 -2.01 13.90 3.82
CA ASN A 98 -2.15 14.79 4.96
C ASN A 98 -3.64 15.13 5.11
N PHE A 99 -4.40 14.23 5.73
CA PHE A 99 -5.83 14.39 5.91
C PHE A 99 -6.23 13.91 7.30
N SER A 100 -7.47 14.21 7.68
CA SER A 100 -7.96 13.87 9.00
C SER A 100 -9.32 13.19 9.03
N LEU A 101 -9.44 12.28 9.98
CA LEU A 101 -10.67 11.59 10.32
C LEU A 101 -11.25 12.20 11.61
N LYS A 102 -12.57 12.23 11.72
CA LYS A 102 -13.29 12.81 12.86
C LYS A 102 -13.97 11.71 13.66
N GLY A 103 -14.12 11.93 14.96
CA GLY A 103 -14.84 11.02 15.85
C GLY A 103 -14.04 9.80 16.30
N ILE A 104 -12.73 9.74 16.01
CA ILE A 104 -11.87 8.65 16.45
C ILE A 104 -11.32 8.98 17.83
N THR A 105 -11.63 8.15 18.83
CA THR A 105 -11.17 8.33 20.21
C THR A 105 -9.84 7.61 20.46
N GLU A 106 -9.25 7.84 21.63
CA GLU A 106 -8.04 7.10 22.04
C GLU A 106 -8.29 5.60 22.17
N ASP A 107 -9.46 5.20 22.69
CA ASP A 107 -9.86 3.79 22.85
C ASP A 107 -9.99 3.05 21.52
N ASN A 108 -10.21 3.78 20.42
CA ASN A 108 -10.20 3.22 19.07
C ASN A 108 -8.78 2.99 18.54
N ILE A 109 -7.82 3.82 18.94
CA ILE A 109 -6.49 3.86 18.34
C ILE A 109 -5.54 2.91 19.04
N LEU A 110 -5.57 2.88 20.39
CA LEU A 110 -4.63 2.09 21.17
C LEU A 110 -4.64 0.60 20.79
N PRO A 111 -5.79 -0.08 20.65
CA PRO A 111 -5.80 -1.48 20.26
C PRO A 111 -5.13 -1.74 18.91
N ILE A 112 -5.35 -0.86 17.92
CA ILE A 112 -4.72 -0.98 16.59
C ILE A 112 -3.21 -0.80 16.70
N ILE A 113 -2.74 0.18 17.48
CA ILE A 113 -1.31 0.40 17.68
C ILE A 113 -0.67 -0.79 18.42
N ASP A 114 -1.37 -1.34 19.41
CA ASP A 114 -0.92 -2.50 20.17
C ASP A 114 -0.83 -3.75 19.26
N GLU A 115 -1.83 -3.98 18.41
CA GLU A 115 -1.81 -5.05 17.40
C GLU A 115 -0.63 -4.89 16.44
N MET A 116 -0.43 -3.69 15.90
CA MET A 116 0.72 -3.41 15.02
C MET A 116 2.06 -3.62 15.71
N SER A 117 2.17 -3.31 17.00
CA SER A 117 3.40 -3.52 17.76
C SER A 117 3.76 -5.01 17.94
N GLN A 118 2.79 -5.90 17.73
CA GLN A 118 2.92 -7.35 17.87
C GLN A 118 3.01 -8.07 16.51
N CYS A 119 2.84 -7.36 15.39
CA CYS A 119 3.00 -7.94 14.07
C CYS A 119 4.45 -8.38 13.84
N LEU A 120 4.62 -9.63 13.41
CA LEU A 120 5.90 -10.21 13.08
C LEU A 120 6.04 -10.40 11.57
N ASP A 121 7.26 -10.23 11.07
CA ASP A 121 7.62 -10.51 9.69
C ASP A 121 7.92 -12.00 9.46
N ASP A 122 8.22 -12.38 8.21
CA ASP A 122 8.53 -13.77 7.83
C ASP A 122 9.73 -14.37 8.61
N ASN A 123 10.59 -13.51 9.18
CA ASN A 123 11.74 -13.91 9.98
C ASN A 123 11.47 -13.86 11.48
N GLN A 124 10.21 -13.73 11.90
CA GLN A 124 9.77 -13.62 13.30
C GLN A 124 10.34 -12.39 14.04
N ASN A 125 10.71 -11.34 13.31
CA ASN A 125 11.09 -10.05 13.88
C ASN A 125 9.92 -9.09 13.84
N ASN A 126 9.94 -8.04 14.67
CA ASN A 126 8.90 -7.01 14.64
C ASN A 126 8.83 -6.35 13.25
N GLU A 127 7.66 -6.43 12.62
CA GLU A 127 7.38 -5.86 11.29
C GLU A 127 7.42 -4.33 11.33
N PHE A 128 7.06 -3.75 12.47
CA PHE A 128 6.98 -2.31 12.68
C PHE A 128 7.81 -1.83 13.88
N ILE A 129 8.39 -0.64 13.72
CA ILE A 129 8.99 0.15 14.79
C ILE A 129 8.06 1.34 15.06
N ILE A 130 7.54 1.43 16.29
CA ILE A 130 6.57 2.44 16.67
C ILE A 130 7.16 3.39 17.72
N GLU A 131 7.29 4.67 17.37
CA GLU A 131 7.65 5.72 18.31
C GLU A 131 6.39 6.44 18.79
N LYS A 132 6.16 6.43 20.10
CA LYS A 132 5.05 7.15 20.75
C LYS A 132 5.54 8.45 21.37
N LYS A 133 4.84 9.55 21.08
CA LYS A 133 4.97 10.84 21.79
C LYS A 133 3.59 11.30 22.22
N SER A 134 3.42 11.59 23.51
CA SER A 134 2.14 12.03 24.05
C SER A 134 2.33 13.27 24.91
N ASN A 135 1.37 14.19 24.84
CA ASN A 135 1.23 15.33 25.74
C ASN A 135 -0.26 15.52 26.08
N GLU A 136 -0.60 16.59 26.79
CA GLU A 136 -1.99 16.87 27.21
C GLU A 136 -2.95 17.11 26.03
N ILE A 137 -2.44 17.56 24.88
CA ILE A 137 -3.24 17.98 23.74
C ILE A 137 -3.40 16.85 22.71
N GLN A 138 -2.33 16.09 22.48
CA GLN A 138 -2.24 15.13 21.40
C GLN A 138 -1.37 13.92 21.72
N GLN A 139 -1.58 12.87 20.96
CA GLN A 139 -0.76 11.66 20.95
C GLN A 139 -0.35 11.35 19.51
N THR A 140 0.95 11.28 19.26
CA THR A 140 1.53 11.00 17.96
C THR A 140 2.23 9.64 17.99
N PHE A 141 1.95 8.83 16.97
CA PHE A 141 2.60 7.58 16.69
C PHE A 141 3.31 7.69 15.34
N LYS A 142 4.62 7.47 15.33
CA LYS A 142 5.37 7.27 14.09
C LYS A 142 5.59 5.78 13.91
N ILE A 143 4.99 5.23 12.87
CA ILE A 143 5.02 3.81 12.57
C ILE A 143 5.90 3.64 11.34
N LYS A 144 6.99 2.89 11.48
CA LYS A 144 7.95 2.62 10.42
C LYS A 144 7.97 1.12 10.12
N SER A 145 7.91 0.72 8.86
CA SER A 145 8.21 -0.68 8.48
C SER A 145 9.69 -0.98 8.67
N SER A 146 9.99 -2.08 9.35
CA SER A 146 11.36 -2.60 9.53
C SER A 146 11.97 -3.07 8.21
N GLN A 147 11.15 -3.57 7.28
CA GLN A 147 11.59 -4.17 6.02
C GLN A 147 11.57 -3.20 4.83
N HIS A 148 10.64 -2.25 4.84
CA HIS A 148 10.40 -1.41 3.67
C HIS A 148 10.83 0.04 3.87
N ASP A 149 11.25 0.45 5.07
CA ASP A 149 11.70 1.81 5.37
C ASP A 149 10.69 2.92 5.03
N ASP A 150 9.41 2.58 4.88
CA ASP A 150 8.35 3.55 4.77
C ASP A 150 7.78 3.89 6.15
N LEU A 151 7.21 5.10 6.27
CA LEU A 151 6.79 5.68 7.53
C LEU A 151 5.46 6.41 7.36
N ILE A 152 4.56 6.17 8.30
CA ILE A 152 3.36 6.97 8.49
C ILE A 152 3.37 7.57 9.90
N SER A 153 2.87 8.79 10.02
CA SER A 153 2.64 9.47 11.29
C SER A 153 1.15 9.62 11.51
N ILE A 154 0.68 9.16 12.65
CA ILE A 154 -0.71 9.28 13.07
C ILE A 154 -0.74 10.16 14.32
N THR A 155 -1.51 11.24 14.30
CA THR A 155 -1.67 12.14 15.45
C THR A 155 -3.13 12.22 15.87
N HIS A 156 -3.42 11.76 17.07
CA HIS A 156 -4.71 11.91 17.71
C HIS A 156 -4.76 13.19 18.53
N TYR A 157 -5.72 14.06 18.23
CA TYR A 157 -6.01 15.27 19.00
C TYR A 157 -7.11 14.97 20.03
N LYS A 158 -6.72 14.93 21.31
CA LYS A 158 -7.55 14.41 22.41
C LYS A 158 -8.83 15.22 22.64
N LYS A 159 -8.80 16.53 22.40
CA LYS A 159 -9.94 17.43 22.68
C LYS A 159 -11.10 17.28 21.69
N ASN A 160 -10.81 16.95 20.43
CA ASN A 160 -11.81 16.96 19.36
C ASN A 160 -11.94 15.61 18.65
N ASN A 161 -11.33 14.55 19.19
CA ASN A 161 -11.35 13.18 18.64
C ASN A 161 -11.02 13.17 17.14
N LYS A 162 -9.98 13.92 16.78
CA LYS A 162 -9.52 14.07 15.40
C LYS A 162 -8.24 13.25 15.21
N LEU A 163 -8.23 12.40 14.20
CA LEU A 163 -7.06 11.61 13.82
C LEU A 163 -6.45 12.19 12.55
N LEU A 164 -5.25 12.73 12.63
CA LEU A 164 -4.47 13.22 11.50
C LEU A 164 -3.52 12.14 10.99
N ILE A 165 -3.56 11.86 9.69
CA ILE A 165 -2.74 10.83 9.04
C ILE A 165 -1.81 11.51 8.03
N GLN A 166 -0.50 11.27 8.17
CA GLN A 166 0.53 11.93 7.37
C GLN A 166 1.62 10.96 6.92
N GLY A 167 2.04 11.03 5.65
CA GLY A 167 3.16 10.25 5.09
C GLY A 167 2.88 9.85 3.65
N LYS A 168 3.35 8.68 3.19
CA LYS A 168 3.10 8.19 1.81
C LYS A 168 2.17 6.98 1.84
N THR A 169 1.38 6.76 0.79
CA THR A 169 0.46 5.60 0.67
C THR A 169 1.18 4.32 0.25
N LEU A 170 2.27 3.99 0.94
CA LEU A 170 3.06 2.79 0.71
C LEU A 170 2.57 1.67 1.64
N PHE A 171 3.45 0.74 1.99
CA PHE A 171 3.13 -0.46 2.75
C PHE A 171 2.52 -0.18 4.12
N THR A 172 3.21 0.62 4.94
CA THR A 172 2.81 0.94 6.31
C THR A 172 1.45 1.65 6.32
N TYR A 173 1.19 2.54 5.34
CA TYR A 173 -0.13 3.15 5.20
C TYR A 173 -1.22 2.11 4.94
N ARG A 174 -1.01 1.20 3.96
CA ARG A 174 -1.99 0.15 3.65
C ARG A 174 -2.29 -0.73 4.86
N ARG A 175 -1.26 -1.10 5.62
CA ARG A 175 -1.38 -1.90 6.85
C ARG A 175 -2.17 -1.17 7.94
N VAL A 176 -1.85 0.09 8.21
CA VAL A 176 -2.61 0.93 9.15
C VAL A 176 -4.06 1.05 8.72
N ILE A 177 -4.30 1.48 7.48
CA ILE A 177 -5.66 1.73 6.99
C ILE A 177 -6.50 0.45 6.98
N TYR A 178 -5.89 -0.70 6.66
CA TYR A 178 -6.57 -1.99 6.74
C TYR A 178 -7.12 -2.26 8.14
N LEU A 179 -6.29 -2.08 9.19
CA LEU A 179 -6.73 -2.27 10.58
C LEU A 179 -7.76 -1.22 11.02
N PHE A 180 -7.61 0.03 10.58
CA PHE A 180 -8.60 1.07 10.87
C PHE A 180 -9.92 0.86 10.14
N SER A 181 -9.94 0.15 9.00
CA SER A 181 -11.10 0.11 8.10
C SER A 181 -12.38 -0.41 8.74
N GLU A 182 -12.28 -1.30 9.74
CA GLU A 182 -13.43 -1.81 10.48
C GLU A 182 -14.13 -0.72 11.33
N LEU A 183 -13.39 0.31 11.73
CA LEU A 183 -13.90 1.41 12.56
C LEU A 183 -14.49 2.55 11.72
N LEU A 184 -14.30 2.53 10.40
CA LEU A 184 -14.64 3.64 9.52
C LEU A 184 -16.06 3.49 8.97
N ASP A 185 -16.79 4.61 8.99
CA ASP A 185 -18.02 4.74 8.24
C ASP A 185 -17.72 4.94 6.74
N LEU A 186 -18.76 5.06 5.91
CA LEU A 186 -18.62 5.27 4.47
C LEU A 186 -17.71 6.47 4.15
N LYS A 187 -17.83 7.56 4.90
CA LYS A 187 -17.04 8.76 4.67
C LYS A 187 -15.58 8.55 5.05
N GLY A 188 -15.33 7.93 6.21
CA GLY A 188 -13.97 7.56 6.63
C GLY A 188 -13.30 6.62 5.63
N LEU A 189 -14.02 5.58 5.18
CA LEU A 189 -13.56 4.64 4.16
C LEU A 189 -13.24 5.34 2.84
N GLN A 190 -14.09 6.26 2.41
CA GLN A 190 -13.78 7.08 1.26
C GLN A 190 -12.49 7.87 1.47
N SER A 191 -12.37 8.62 2.58
CA SER A 191 -11.22 9.50 2.81
C SER A 191 -9.88 8.76 2.80
N VAL A 192 -9.85 7.54 3.34
CA VAL A 192 -8.63 6.71 3.36
C VAL A 192 -8.36 6.01 2.02
N LEU A 193 -9.36 5.83 1.15
CA LEU A 193 -9.15 5.26 -0.18
C LEU A 193 -8.79 6.33 -1.21
N SER A 194 -9.43 7.51 -1.15
CA SER A 194 -9.13 8.64 -2.02
C SER A 194 -7.96 9.50 -1.52
N CYS A 195 -7.56 9.32 -0.26
CA CYS A 195 -6.54 10.13 0.41
C CYS A 195 -6.88 11.63 0.49
N THR A 196 -8.17 11.95 0.56
CA THR A 196 -8.71 13.32 0.61
C THR A 196 -9.76 13.47 1.69
N GLU A 197 -10.08 14.70 2.09
CA GLU A 197 -11.24 14.97 2.97
C GLU A 197 -12.55 15.18 2.17
N GLU A 198 -12.46 15.16 0.84
CA GLU A 198 -13.59 15.34 -0.07
C GLU A 198 -14.55 14.14 -0.06
N ASP A 199 -15.85 14.43 0.01
CA ASP A 199 -16.93 13.45 0.14
C ASP A 199 -17.71 13.36 -1.18
N THR A 200 -17.29 12.44 -2.04
CA THR A 200 -17.95 12.15 -3.32
C THR A 200 -18.75 10.84 -3.32
N ALA A 201 -18.54 9.94 -2.35
CA ALA A 201 -19.22 8.65 -2.26
C ALA A 201 -20.64 8.78 -1.69
N SER A 202 -20.93 9.88 -0.98
CA SER A 202 -22.31 10.24 -0.59
C SER A 202 -23.25 10.49 -1.77
N ILE A 203 -22.73 10.60 -3.00
CA ILE A 203 -23.52 10.75 -4.22
C ILE A 203 -24.11 9.40 -4.67
N VAL A 204 -23.52 8.27 -4.27
CA VAL A 204 -24.01 6.93 -4.64
C VAL A 204 -25.14 6.50 -3.70
N ARG A 205 -26.28 6.12 -4.29
CA ARG A 205 -27.42 5.57 -3.56
C ARG A 205 -27.08 4.18 -3.03
N LYS A 206 -27.20 3.99 -1.71
CA LYS A 206 -26.85 2.73 -1.03
C LYS A 206 -27.64 1.54 -1.57
N GLU A 207 -28.86 1.77 -2.01
CA GLU A 207 -29.74 0.76 -2.58
C GLU A 207 -29.14 0.14 -3.85
N VAL A 208 -28.48 0.96 -4.69
CA VAL A 208 -27.83 0.47 -5.92
C VAL A 208 -26.62 -0.41 -5.59
N ALA A 209 -25.85 -0.05 -4.56
CA ALA A 209 -24.74 -0.86 -4.10
C ALA A 209 -25.21 -2.18 -3.47
N GLU A 210 -26.30 -2.14 -2.71
CA GLU A 210 -26.93 -3.32 -2.11
C GLU A 210 -27.47 -4.28 -3.19
N ASP A 211 -28.21 -3.77 -4.18
CA ASP A 211 -28.73 -4.58 -5.28
C ASP A 211 -27.58 -5.25 -6.06
N TYR A 212 -26.51 -4.50 -6.34
CA TYR A 212 -25.31 -5.05 -6.99
C TYR A 212 -24.67 -6.17 -6.15
N LEU A 213 -24.57 -6.01 -4.83
CA LEU A 213 -24.02 -7.02 -3.94
C LEU A 213 -24.91 -8.26 -3.87
N LYS A 214 -26.23 -8.10 -3.84
CA LYS A 214 -27.19 -9.20 -3.89
C LYS A 214 -27.10 -9.97 -5.20
N GLU A 215 -26.89 -9.28 -6.33
CA GLU A 215 -26.64 -9.94 -7.61
C GLU A 215 -25.37 -10.81 -7.59
N LYS A 216 -24.29 -10.33 -6.95
CA LYS A 216 -23.02 -11.09 -6.84
C LYS A 216 -23.03 -12.17 -5.77
N LEU A 217 -23.89 -12.06 -4.76
CA LEU A 217 -24.01 -13.00 -3.63
C LEU A 217 -25.46 -13.46 -3.41
N PRO A 218 -26.12 -14.04 -4.43
CA PRO A 218 -27.57 -14.22 -4.45
C PRO A 218 -28.11 -15.09 -3.32
N ASN A 219 -27.32 -16.08 -2.88
CA ASN A 219 -27.73 -17.03 -1.84
C ASN A 219 -27.11 -16.75 -0.47
N SER A 220 -26.15 -15.82 -0.39
CA SER A 220 -25.30 -15.64 0.79
C SER A 220 -25.45 -14.26 1.42
N TYR A 221 -25.86 -13.24 0.66
CA TYR A 221 -25.91 -11.86 1.15
C TYR A 221 -26.76 -11.72 2.41
N GLU A 222 -27.99 -12.24 2.39
CA GLU A 222 -28.93 -12.18 3.53
C GLU A 222 -28.47 -13.00 4.74
N GLN A 223 -27.49 -13.89 4.57
CA GLN A 223 -26.91 -14.71 5.65
C GLN A 223 -25.69 -14.03 6.31
N LEU A 224 -25.16 -12.98 5.70
CA LEU A 224 -24.02 -12.25 6.25
C LEU A 224 -24.43 -11.50 7.51
N PRO A 225 -23.55 -11.41 8.53
CA PRO A 225 -23.73 -10.48 9.63
C PRO A 225 -23.97 -9.05 9.13
N LEU A 226 -24.86 -8.31 9.78
CA LEU A 226 -25.24 -6.95 9.39
C LEU A 226 -24.02 -6.01 9.29
N SER A 227 -23.03 -6.17 10.18
CA SER A 227 -21.78 -5.40 10.13
C SER A 227 -21.02 -5.61 8.83
N ILE A 228 -20.94 -6.86 8.35
CA ILE A 228 -20.30 -7.21 7.08
C ILE A 228 -21.10 -6.65 5.91
N GLN A 229 -22.43 -6.76 5.94
CA GLN A 229 -23.28 -6.17 4.90
C GLN A 229 -23.05 -4.65 4.78
N ILE A 230 -23.04 -3.94 5.91
CA ILE A 230 -22.79 -2.49 5.97
C ILE A 230 -21.41 -2.16 5.41
N PHE A 231 -20.37 -2.88 5.85
CA PHE A 231 -19.00 -2.68 5.39
C PHE A 231 -18.85 -2.91 3.88
N MET A 232 -19.42 -4.01 3.37
CA MET A 232 -19.40 -4.32 1.93
C MET A 232 -20.17 -3.29 1.10
N CYS A 233 -21.35 -2.86 1.56
CA CYS A 233 -22.12 -1.78 0.93
C CYS A 233 -21.31 -0.49 0.89
N ALA A 234 -20.64 -0.13 1.98
CA ALA A 234 -19.81 1.07 2.03
C ALA A 234 -18.63 0.99 1.05
N GLY A 235 -17.88 -0.11 1.05
CA GLY A 235 -16.80 -0.35 0.09
C GLY A 235 -17.29 -0.35 -1.37
N CYS A 236 -18.48 -0.89 -1.63
CA CYS A 236 -19.09 -0.86 -2.96
C CYS A 236 -19.50 0.56 -3.38
N CYS A 237 -20.06 1.37 -2.48
CA CYS A 237 -20.36 2.77 -2.74
C CYS A 237 -19.09 3.55 -3.12
N VAL A 238 -17.98 3.35 -2.39
CA VAL A 238 -16.70 3.97 -2.75
C VAL A 238 -16.25 3.52 -4.13
N LYS A 239 -16.27 2.21 -4.41
CA LYS A 239 -15.87 1.67 -5.72
C LYS A 239 -16.69 2.25 -6.88
N LEU A 240 -18.00 2.43 -6.69
CA LEU A 240 -18.89 3.00 -7.72
C LEU A 240 -18.71 4.52 -7.88
N ALA A 241 -18.30 5.23 -6.83
CA ALA A 241 -18.06 6.66 -6.83
C ALA A 241 -16.64 7.05 -7.29
N SER A 242 -15.67 6.14 -7.16
CA SER A 242 -14.29 6.40 -7.56
C SER A 242 -14.21 6.57 -9.08
N PRO A 243 -13.47 7.59 -9.57
CA PRO A 243 -13.07 7.61 -10.97
C PRO A 243 -12.26 6.34 -11.28
N THR A 244 -12.18 5.92 -12.54
CA THR A 244 -11.26 4.85 -12.96
C THR A 244 -9.84 5.22 -12.51
N LEU A 245 -9.38 4.56 -11.46
CA LEU A 245 -8.05 4.67 -10.85
C LEU A 245 -7.03 3.87 -11.66
#